data_AF-A0A1G6UM16-F1
#
_entry.id   AF-A0A1G6UM16-F1
#
_cell.length_a   1.000
_cell.length_b   1.000
_cell.length_c   1.000
_cell.angle_alpha   90.00
_cell.angle_beta   90.00
_cell.angle_gamma   90.00
#
_symmetry.space_group_name_H-M   'P 1'
#
loop_
_entity.id
_entity.type
_entity.pdbx_description
1 polymer ?
#
loop_
_entity_poly.entity_id
_entity_poly.type
_entity_poly.pdbx_seq_one_letter_code
_entity_poly.pdbx_strand_id
1 'polypeptide(L)'
;MKKREKIFSLRKELGKKLKNNGFSKEFMDIQLKFKKPINQYSTAELKEETLKALIKYYRRKIEQVTSYKELEEIIEGIPFSRQSIEISKIDEEGYSSAIHLLTDINPKLKERRKDYKERFKVQNFKELLPINIKVKKFSNNKQQFLEKTGIAFAKNPIRKSAHMRTYRLKTDYKTYKLIDLGTLLAEAFLENSFELFIISNPELYEYQGIKFCFKNKIENENIVDVYVDMKIDNMTAEGIMIFEKLKEFKYINTNAELNIIPVEDDTRSFYKLNLNPEYNVIHNFTDLHYKIMLIEFIDRQENIKKHIKLRGDKATVYARFFETKKHINKSTFRVMENNCFKENFGYVELDNDVDLIKFKKIEREFLEFKKVVPLPELNDHSFRVKKLGRIKADGVYVSSPVKALIIDIAAPNSFAHECLHLIDYTMTNDTTLLSEGIRFRPIVDKYKELVSQNVDSLKSGDAFKAQWFSSKKYNKDYYLDYSEIFARAGEMYLFYIAKIETSFLYDVYNSIVFPKGEEFMNMITDYFNWLFRKLKANQPKKERLIMKNLNNMNSNMDAVGAAPLEYIINSDGQLTLF
;
A
#
# COMPACT_ATOMS: atom_id res chain seq x y z
N MET A 1 28.24 -4.56 -0.59
CA MET A 1 27.36 -4.55 -1.79
C MET A 1 27.64 -3.29 -2.59
N LYS A 2 27.99 -3.38 -3.88
CA LYS A 2 28.26 -2.19 -4.71
C LYS A 2 26.96 -1.39 -4.92
N LYS A 3 27.01 -0.05 -4.97
CA LYS A 3 25.83 0.84 -5.09
C LYS A 3 24.87 0.43 -6.23
N ARG A 4 25.40 -0.09 -7.34
CA ARG A 4 24.62 -0.59 -8.50
C ARG A 4 23.82 -1.86 -8.18
N GLU A 5 24.42 -2.84 -7.50
CA GLU A 5 23.74 -4.09 -7.09
C GLU A 5 22.58 -3.79 -6.14
N LYS A 6 22.74 -2.78 -5.28
CA LYS A 6 21.68 -2.33 -4.35
C LYS A 6 20.50 -1.70 -5.05
N ILE A 7 20.75 -0.80 -6.00
CA ILE A 7 19.68 -0.18 -6.80
C ILE A 7 18.93 -1.24 -7.60
N PHE A 8 19.66 -2.19 -8.20
CA PHE A 8 19.06 -3.31 -8.94
C PHE A 8 18.18 -4.19 -8.05
N SER A 9 18.65 -4.54 -6.85
CA SER A 9 17.88 -5.33 -5.88
C SER A 9 16.59 -4.62 -5.44
N LEU A 10 16.66 -3.32 -5.11
CA LEU A 10 15.47 -2.54 -4.69
C LEU A 10 14.47 -2.39 -5.84
N ARG A 11 14.95 -2.21 -7.08
CA ARG A 11 14.08 -2.13 -8.26
C ARG A 11 13.40 -3.46 -8.56
N LYS A 12 14.11 -4.59 -8.41
CA LYS A 12 13.54 -5.93 -8.54
C LYS A 12 12.47 -6.20 -7.48
N GLU A 13 12.74 -5.80 -6.24
CA GLU A 13 11.78 -5.92 -5.14
C GLU A 13 10.54 -5.06 -5.37
N LEU A 14 10.71 -3.80 -5.79
CA LEU A 14 9.60 -2.91 -6.17
C LEU A 14 8.74 -3.51 -7.26
N GLY A 15 9.36 -4.04 -8.31
CA GLY A 15 8.64 -4.75 -9.37
C GLY A 15 7.86 -5.96 -8.86
N LYS A 16 8.40 -6.72 -7.89
CA LYS A 16 7.69 -7.86 -7.27
C LYS A 16 6.51 -7.36 -6.41
N LYS A 17 6.73 -6.37 -5.54
CA LYS A 17 5.69 -5.85 -4.65
C LYS A 17 4.53 -5.20 -5.43
N LEU A 18 4.83 -4.44 -6.48
CA LEU A 18 3.83 -3.90 -7.40
C LEU A 18 3.02 -5.03 -8.05
N LYS A 19 3.69 -6.04 -8.64
CA LYS A 19 3.01 -7.18 -9.27
C LYS A 19 2.10 -7.94 -8.29
N ASN A 20 2.59 -8.21 -7.08
CA ASN A 20 1.84 -8.90 -6.03
C ASN A 20 0.60 -8.13 -5.57
N ASN A 21 0.58 -6.80 -5.75
CA ASN A 21 -0.57 -5.95 -5.45
C ASN A 21 -1.42 -5.65 -6.70
N GLY A 22 -1.19 -6.32 -7.84
CA GLY A 22 -1.96 -6.12 -9.07
C GLY A 22 -1.56 -4.91 -9.92
N PHE A 23 -0.39 -4.32 -9.69
CA PHE A 23 0.12 -3.20 -10.47
C PHE A 23 1.09 -3.63 -11.57
N SER A 24 1.07 -2.92 -12.70
CA SER A 24 2.10 -3.03 -13.72
C SER A 24 3.46 -2.55 -13.22
N LYS A 25 4.54 -3.18 -13.70
CA LYS A 25 5.92 -2.75 -13.49
C LYS A 25 6.18 -1.34 -14.00
N GLU A 26 5.43 -0.87 -15.00
CA GLU A 26 5.59 0.50 -15.50
C GLU A 26 5.29 1.57 -14.44
N PHE A 27 4.49 1.24 -13.42
CA PHE A 27 4.27 2.16 -12.30
C PHE A 27 5.57 2.57 -11.61
N MET A 28 6.65 1.79 -11.69
CA MET A 28 7.96 2.18 -11.17
C MET A 28 8.44 3.53 -11.70
N ASP A 29 8.16 3.82 -12.98
CA ASP A 29 8.66 5.02 -13.66
C ASP A 29 7.58 6.13 -13.79
N ILE A 30 6.33 5.84 -13.40
CA ILE A 30 5.22 6.80 -13.41
C ILE A 30 5.18 7.54 -12.07
N GLN A 31 5.11 8.88 -12.13
CA GLN A 31 4.89 9.73 -10.95
C GLN A 31 3.55 10.45 -11.08
N LEU A 32 2.64 10.20 -10.15
CA LEU A 32 1.37 10.91 -10.06
C LEU A 32 1.55 12.09 -9.10
N LYS A 33 1.34 13.31 -9.59
CA LYS A 33 1.43 14.53 -8.78
C LYS A 33 0.08 15.24 -8.80
N PHE A 34 -0.49 15.42 -7.61
CA PHE A 34 -1.78 16.07 -7.41
C PHE A 34 -1.59 17.44 -6.76
N LYS A 35 -2.49 18.38 -7.08
CA LYS A 35 -2.43 19.77 -6.58
C LYS A 35 -3.02 19.92 -5.18
N LYS A 36 -3.96 19.04 -4.82
CA LYS A 36 -4.58 18.95 -3.49
C LYS A 36 -4.51 17.50 -3.00
N PRO A 37 -4.77 17.21 -1.72
CA PRO A 37 -4.91 15.85 -1.22
C PRO A 37 -5.91 15.02 -2.05
N ILE A 38 -5.59 13.75 -2.31
CA ILE A 38 -6.39 12.88 -3.19
C ILE A 38 -7.84 12.70 -2.74
N ASN A 39 -8.09 12.76 -1.43
CA ASN A 39 -9.42 12.65 -0.82
C ASN A 39 -10.30 13.91 -0.99
N GLN A 40 -9.73 15.02 -1.49
CA GLN A 40 -10.48 16.25 -1.79
C GLN A 40 -10.89 16.36 -3.26
N TYR A 41 -10.53 15.39 -4.11
CA TYR A 41 -10.99 15.32 -5.49
C TYR A 41 -12.29 14.55 -5.59
N SER A 42 -13.19 14.97 -6.49
CA SER A 42 -14.23 14.04 -6.95
C SER A 42 -13.59 12.91 -7.75
N THR A 43 -14.25 11.76 -7.86
CA THR A 43 -13.75 10.63 -8.65
C THR A 43 -13.44 11.01 -10.09
N ALA A 44 -14.28 11.86 -10.71
CA ALA A 44 -14.09 12.32 -12.08
C ALA A 44 -12.84 13.21 -12.21
N GLU A 45 -12.66 14.18 -11.31
CA GLU A 45 -11.47 15.03 -11.30
C GLU A 45 -10.19 14.20 -11.09
N LEU A 46 -10.21 13.24 -10.16
CA LEU A 46 -9.06 12.41 -9.84
C LEU A 46 -8.67 11.51 -11.03
N LYS A 47 -9.66 10.93 -11.72
CA LYS A 47 -9.47 10.16 -12.95
C LYS A 47 -8.85 11.03 -14.04
N GLU A 48 -9.33 12.26 -14.21
CA GLU A 48 -8.80 13.20 -15.19
C GLU A 48 -7.35 13.61 -14.90
N GLU A 49 -7.02 13.97 -13.66
CA GLU A 49 -5.64 14.33 -13.28
C GLU A 49 -4.68 13.15 -13.44
N THR A 50 -5.14 11.94 -13.12
CA THR A 50 -4.38 10.70 -13.35
C THR A 50 -4.11 10.48 -14.84
N LEU A 51 -5.14 10.61 -15.68
CA LEU A 51 -5.00 10.50 -17.14
C LEU A 51 -4.06 11.57 -17.70
N LYS A 52 -4.13 12.82 -17.24
CA LYS A 52 -3.20 13.88 -17.68
C LYS A 52 -1.74 13.51 -17.42
N ALA A 53 -1.43 12.94 -16.25
CA ALA A 53 -0.09 12.48 -15.93
C ALA A 53 0.36 11.33 -16.84
N LEU A 54 -0.51 10.35 -17.08
CA LEU A 54 -0.24 9.21 -17.96
C LEU A 54 -0.07 9.61 -19.43
N ILE A 55 -0.92 10.51 -19.94
CA ILE A 55 -0.81 11.04 -21.31
C ILE A 55 0.55 11.71 -21.50
N LYS A 56 0.98 12.52 -20.52
CA LYS A 56 2.29 13.17 -20.55
C LYS A 56 3.43 12.15 -20.54
N TYR A 57 3.30 11.07 -19.76
CA TYR A 57 4.28 9.98 -19.72
C TYR A 57 4.41 9.27 -21.07
N TYR A 58 3.30 8.81 -21.64
CA TYR A 58 3.31 8.08 -22.92
C TYR A 58 3.72 8.95 -24.10
N ARG A 59 3.30 10.22 -24.15
CA ARG A 59 3.75 11.14 -25.21
C ARG A 59 5.26 11.32 -25.19
N ARG A 60 5.86 11.49 -24.01
CA ARG A 60 7.33 11.58 -23.86
C ARG A 60 8.04 10.30 -24.29
N LYS A 61 7.50 9.13 -23.98
CA LYS A 61 8.03 7.85 -24.47
C LYS A 61 7.97 7.78 -25.99
N ILE A 62 6.81 8.05 -26.59
CA ILE A 62 6.60 7.99 -28.04
C ILE A 62 7.47 9.01 -28.79
N GLU A 63 7.67 10.22 -28.26
CA GLU A 63 8.53 11.25 -28.85
C GLU A 63 9.97 10.74 -29.09
N GLN A 64 10.47 9.88 -28.21
CA GLN A 64 11.82 9.32 -28.27
C GLN A 64 11.95 8.16 -29.27
N VAL A 65 10.83 7.62 -29.76
CA VAL A 65 10.83 6.46 -30.64
C VAL A 65 11.29 6.82 -32.05
N THR A 66 12.12 5.94 -32.63
CA THR A 66 12.65 6.08 -33.99
C THR A 66 12.15 5.00 -34.96
N SER A 67 11.59 3.91 -34.45
CA SER A 67 11.17 2.76 -35.26
C SER A 67 9.81 2.20 -34.84
N TYR A 68 9.16 1.44 -35.74
CA TYR A 68 7.91 0.74 -35.43
C TYR A 68 8.09 -0.32 -34.33
N LYS A 69 9.24 -0.99 -34.29
CA LYS A 69 9.55 -2.00 -33.28
C LYS A 69 9.59 -1.40 -31.87
N GLU A 70 10.20 -0.23 -31.71
CA GLU A 70 10.20 0.49 -30.44
C GLU A 70 8.78 0.94 -30.01
N LEU A 71 7.88 1.23 -30.96
CA LEU A 71 6.47 1.49 -30.64
C LEU A 71 5.77 0.21 -30.13
N GLU A 72 6.02 -0.93 -30.78
CA GLU A 72 5.49 -2.23 -30.35
C GLU A 72 5.97 -2.57 -28.92
N GLU A 73 7.26 -2.38 -28.63
CA GLU A 73 7.83 -2.58 -27.28
C GLU A 73 7.15 -1.70 -26.20
N ILE A 74 6.77 -0.46 -26.53
CA ILE A 74 5.99 0.39 -25.60
C ILE A 74 4.60 -0.20 -25.37
N ILE A 75 3.94 -0.71 -26.40
CA ILE A 75 2.58 -1.27 -26.31
C ILE A 75 2.59 -2.59 -25.55
N GLU A 76 3.59 -3.44 -25.77
CA GLU A 76 3.81 -4.68 -25.02
C GLU A 76 4.05 -4.44 -23.52
N GLY A 77 4.55 -3.25 -23.15
CA GLY A 77 4.70 -2.83 -21.76
C GLY A 77 3.38 -2.53 -21.04
N ILE A 78 2.28 -2.34 -21.77
CA ILE A 78 0.97 -2.04 -21.19
C ILE A 78 0.38 -3.33 -20.60
N PRO A 79 -0.11 -3.29 -19.34
CA PRO A 79 -0.86 -4.42 -18.81
C PRO A 79 -2.20 -4.51 -19.55
N PHE A 80 -2.52 -5.69 -20.07
CA PHE A 80 -3.78 -5.92 -20.75
C PHE A 80 -4.72 -6.78 -19.89
N SER A 81 -5.97 -6.34 -19.84
CA SER A 81 -7.10 -7.04 -19.20
C SER A 81 -8.27 -6.95 -20.18
N ARG A 82 -9.28 -6.11 -19.92
CA ARG A 82 -10.43 -5.86 -20.80
C ARG A 82 -10.15 -5.13 -22.10
N GLN A 83 -8.94 -4.67 -22.36
CA GLN A 83 -8.59 -4.02 -23.61
C GLN A 83 -7.19 -4.42 -24.07
N SER A 84 -6.99 -4.62 -25.37
CA SER A 84 -5.69 -4.75 -26.02
C SER A 84 -5.54 -3.79 -27.19
N ILE A 85 -4.29 -3.51 -27.56
CA ILE A 85 -3.93 -2.62 -28.67
C ILE A 85 -2.92 -3.36 -29.55
N GLU A 86 -3.19 -3.39 -30.84
CA GLU A 86 -2.29 -3.90 -31.87
C GLU A 86 -2.04 -2.76 -32.87
N ILE A 87 -0.81 -2.64 -33.36
CA ILE A 87 -0.45 -1.66 -34.40
C ILE A 87 0.12 -2.36 -35.62
N SER A 88 -0.05 -1.73 -36.77
CA SER A 88 0.60 -2.13 -38.02
C SER A 88 0.95 -0.91 -38.83
N LYS A 89 1.92 -1.05 -39.75
CA LYS A 89 2.28 0.03 -40.66
C LYS A 89 1.11 0.35 -41.59
N ILE A 90 1.06 1.59 -42.07
CA ILE A 90 0.19 1.95 -43.19
C ILE A 90 0.96 1.62 -44.47
N ASP A 91 0.41 0.76 -45.33
CA ASP A 91 1.07 0.31 -46.56
C ASP A 91 1.24 1.45 -47.59
N GLU A 92 2.32 1.38 -48.37
CA GLU A 92 2.77 2.46 -49.27
C GLU A 92 1.88 2.67 -50.51
N GLU A 93 1.19 1.63 -50.99
CA GLU A 93 0.59 1.61 -52.34
C GLU A 93 -0.81 2.24 -52.46
N GLY A 94 -1.42 2.80 -51.40
CA GLY A 94 -2.82 3.27 -51.55
C GLY A 94 -3.39 4.27 -50.56
N TYR A 95 -2.66 4.73 -49.52
CA TYR A 95 -3.25 5.49 -48.42
C TYR A 95 -2.99 7.00 -48.41
N SER A 96 -3.02 7.63 -49.61
CA SER A 96 -2.90 9.09 -49.71
C SER A 96 -4.01 9.82 -48.90
N SER A 97 -5.24 9.29 -48.92
CA SER A 97 -6.38 9.87 -48.19
C SER A 97 -6.21 9.86 -46.65
N ALA A 98 -5.67 8.77 -46.09
CA ALA A 98 -5.44 8.66 -44.64
C ALA A 98 -4.36 9.65 -44.17
N ILE A 99 -3.24 9.70 -44.89
CA ILE A 99 -2.13 10.63 -44.64
C ILE A 99 -2.58 12.08 -44.82
N HIS A 100 -3.40 12.35 -45.85
CA HIS A 100 -4.02 13.65 -46.07
C HIS A 100 -4.89 14.06 -44.87
N LEU A 101 -5.81 13.21 -44.43
CA LEU A 101 -6.68 13.49 -43.29
C LEU A 101 -5.89 13.75 -41.99
N LEU A 102 -4.88 12.92 -41.70
CA LEU A 102 -4.01 13.10 -40.53
C LEU A 102 -3.27 14.45 -40.57
N THR A 103 -2.86 14.88 -41.76
CA THR A 103 -2.18 16.16 -41.98
C THR A 103 -3.14 17.36 -41.88
N ASP A 104 -4.36 17.23 -42.40
CA ASP A 104 -5.39 18.27 -42.39
C ASP A 104 -5.87 18.60 -40.98
N ILE A 105 -6.01 17.58 -40.14
CA ILE A 105 -6.48 17.77 -38.77
C ILE A 105 -5.38 18.26 -37.84
N ASN A 106 -4.11 18.12 -38.24
CA ASN A 106 -3.00 18.63 -37.46
C ASN A 106 -2.55 20.03 -37.91
N PRO A 107 -2.84 21.10 -37.13
CA PRO A 107 -2.46 22.46 -37.50
C PRO A 107 -0.94 22.67 -37.54
N LYS A 108 -0.14 21.84 -36.85
CA LYS A 108 1.33 21.94 -36.89
C LYS A 108 1.93 21.49 -38.21
N LEU A 109 1.16 20.77 -39.03
CA LEU A 109 1.59 20.31 -40.36
C LEU A 109 1.07 21.21 -41.49
N LYS A 110 0.61 22.43 -41.16
CA LYS A 110 -0.03 23.37 -42.09
C LYS A 110 0.86 23.77 -43.28
N GLU A 111 2.17 23.90 -43.06
CA GLU A 111 3.14 24.25 -44.12
C GLU A 111 3.32 23.12 -45.15
N ARG A 112 3.10 21.87 -44.74
CA ARG A 112 3.18 20.70 -45.62
C ARG A 112 1.98 20.56 -46.57
N ARG A 113 0.95 21.43 -46.45
CA ARG A 113 -0.31 21.38 -47.20
C ARG A 113 -0.29 22.03 -48.59
N LYS A 114 0.80 22.70 -48.98
CA LYS A 114 0.82 23.62 -50.14
C LYS A 114 0.95 22.98 -51.55
N ASP A 115 1.05 21.65 -51.70
CA ASP A 115 0.88 20.96 -53.02
C ASP A 115 0.15 19.61 -52.88
N TYR A 116 -0.55 19.22 -53.95
CA TYR A 116 -1.51 18.11 -54.00
C TYR A 116 -0.87 16.75 -54.36
N LYS A 117 -1.41 15.68 -53.75
CA LYS A 117 -1.15 14.22 -53.94
C LYS A 117 0.28 13.69 -53.75
N GLU A 118 1.31 14.26 -54.37
CA GLU A 118 2.69 13.71 -54.27
C GLU A 118 3.29 13.87 -52.86
N ARG A 119 2.85 14.89 -52.10
CA ARG A 119 3.29 15.14 -50.73
C ARG A 119 2.71 14.15 -49.71
N PHE A 120 1.51 13.60 -49.92
CA PHE A 120 0.79 12.80 -48.92
C PHE A 120 1.01 11.29 -49.07
N LYS A 121 2.26 10.87 -49.29
CA LYS A 121 2.67 9.46 -49.29
C LYS A 121 3.24 9.08 -47.92
N VAL A 122 3.11 7.81 -47.53
CA VAL A 122 3.64 7.28 -46.25
C VAL A 122 5.13 7.63 -46.10
N GLN A 123 5.91 7.48 -47.18
CA GLN A 123 7.35 7.74 -47.18
C GLN A 123 7.73 9.18 -46.77
N ASN A 124 6.91 10.18 -47.11
CA ASN A 124 7.16 11.59 -46.78
C ASN A 124 6.85 11.94 -45.32
N PHE A 125 6.21 11.01 -44.60
CA PHE A 125 5.82 11.17 -43.20
C PHE A 125 6.33 10.01 -42.36
N LYS A 126 7.29 9.22 -42.86
CA LYS A 126 7.86 8.05 -42.16
C LYS A 126 8.40 8.42 -40.78
N GLU A 127 8.92 9.63 -40.63
CA GLU A 127 9.45 10.17 -39.38
C GLU A 127 8.37 10.42 -38.32
N LEU A 128 7.10 10.50 -38.73
CA LEU A 128 5.94 10.61 -37.83
C LEU A 128 5.33 9.25 -37.47
N LEU A 129 5.85 8.16 -38.05
CA LEU A 129 5.40 6.77 -37.89
C LEU A 129 3.88 6.63 -38.11
N PRO A 130 3.41 6.71 -39.38
CA PRO A 130 2.01 6.49 -39.71
C PRO A 130 1.64 5.03 -39.44
N ILE A 131 0.56 4.81 -38.68
CA ILE A 131 0.13 3.48 -38.23
C ILE A 131 -1.37 3.27 -38.35
N ASN A 132 -1.75 2.02 -38.65
CA ASN A 132 -3.06 1.46 -38.36
C ASN A 132 -3.06 0.97 -36.91
N ILE A 133 -4.15 1.21 -36.20
CA ILE A 133 -4.34 0.80 -34.81
C ILE A 133 -5.61 -0.04 -34.75
N LYS A 134 -5.50 -1.20 -34.13
CA LYS A 134 -6.60 -2.09 -33.82
C LYS A 134 -6.73 -2.19 -32.30
N VAL A 135 -7.93 -1.87 -31.80
CA VAL A 135 -8.26 -1.93 -30.38
C VAL A 135 -9.32 -3.00 -30.18
N LYS A 136 -9.00 -4.04 -29.42
CA LYS A 136 -9.98 -5.02 -28.95
C LYS A 136 -10.38 -4.62 -27.54
N LYS A 137 -11.67 -4.39 -27.29
CA LYS A 137 -12.18 -3.98 -25.98
C LYS A 137 -13.38 -4.81 -25.59
N PHE A 138 -13.38 -5.32 -24.37
CA PHE A 138 -14.48 -6.09 -23.80
C PHE A 138 -15.74 -5.22 -23.66
N SER A 139 -16.86 -5.73 -24.15
CA SER A 139 -18.17 -5.09 -24.05
C SER A 139 -18.97 -5.75 -22.94
N ASN A 140 -19.21 -5.03 -21.84
CA ASN A 140 -20.05 -5.56 -20.75
C ASN A 140 -21.45 -5.94 -21.24
N ASN A 141 -22.04 -5.21 -22.19
CA ASN A 141 -23.39 -5.51 -22.67
C ASN A 141 -23.45 -6.79 -23.52
N LYS A 142 -22.41 -7.04 -24.33
CA LYS A 142 -22.34 -8.21 -25.23
C LYS A 142 -21.55 -9.38 -24.63
N GLN A 143 -20.93 -9.19 -23.47
CA GLN A 143 -20.05 -10.14 -22.79
C GLN A 143 -18.95 -10.73 -23.69
N GLN A 144 -18.41 -9.93 -24.61
CA GLN A 144 -17.35 -10.34 -25.54
C GLN A 144 -16.45 -9.18 -25.95
N PHE A 145 -15.28 -9.49 -26.51
CA PHE A 145 -14.38 -8.48 -27.10
C PHE A 145 -14.93 -7.96 -28.43
N LEU A 146 -14.92 -6.64 -28.57
CA LEU A 146 -15.26 -5.93 -29.81
C LEU A 146 -14.03 -5.25 -30.37
N GLU A 147 -13.85 -5.36 -31.68
CA GLU A 147 -12.74 -4.75 -32.39
C GLU A 147 -13.13 -3.39 -32.98
N LYS A 148 -12.23 -2.41 -32.86
CA LYS A 148 -12.32 -1.11 -33.53
C LYS A 148 -10.97 -0.79 -34.15
N THR A 149 -10.97 -0.31 -35.38
CA THR A 149 -9.77 0.15 -36.07
C THR A 149 -9.73 1.67 -36.19
N GLY A 150 -8.53 2.21 -36.35
CA GLY A 150 -8.27 3.63 -36.57
C GLY A 150 -6.86 3.86 -37.10
N ILE A 151 -6.54 5.12 -37.37
CA ILE A 151 -5.25 5.56 -37.90
C ILE A 151 -4.65 6.66 -37.02
N ALA A 152 -3.32 6.76 -37.01
CA ALA A 152 -2.60 7.80 -36.29
C ALA A 152 -1.26 8.14 -36.96
N PHE A 153 -0.79 9.36 -36.72
CA PHE A 153 0.65 9.62 -36.67
C PHE A 153 1.10 9.37 -35.24
N ALA A 154 1.86 8.29 -34.99
CA ALA A 154 2.23 7.90 -33.64
C ALA A 154 2.93 9.05 -32.90
N LYS A 155 3.89 9.70 -33.55
CA LYS A 155 4.74 10.75 -32.94
C LYS A 155 4.11 12.14 -32.91
N ASN A 156 2.95 12.33 -33.52
CA ASN A 156 2.36 13.66 -33.64
C ASN A 156 0.97 13.71 -33.01
N PRO A 157 0.83 14.30 -31.81
CA PRO A 157 -0.44 14.37 -31.12
C PRO A 157 -1.51 15.12 -31.91
N ILE A 158 -2.76 14.66 -31.80
CA ILE A 158 -3.93 15.34 -32.35
C ILE A 158 -4.71 16.07 -31.26
N ARG A 159 -5.63 16.95 -31.67
CA ARG A 159 -6.52 17.65 -30.72
C ARG A 159 -7.42 16.64 -30.01
N LYS A 160 -7.70 16.86 -28.72
CA LYS A 160 -8.59 16.00 -27.91
C LYS A 160 -9.96 15.79 -28.57
N SER A 161 -10.51 16.81 -29.23
CA SER A 161 -11.80 16.74 -29.94
C SER A 161 -11.79 15.90 -31.21
N ALA A 162 -10.62 15.54 -31.74
CA ALA A 162 -10.48 14.67 -32.90
C ALA A 162 -10.18 13.21 -32.50
N HIS A 163 -9.80 12.96 -31.24
CA HIS A 163 -9.54 11.61 -30.73
C HIS A 163 -10.80 10.75 -30.78
N MET A 164 -10.68 9.54 -31.33
CA MET A 164 -11.76 8.57 -31.55
C MET A 164 -12.91 9.06 -32.45
N ARG A 165 -12.74 10.22 -33.10
CA ARG A 165 -13.72 10.76 -34.04
C ARG A 165 -13.57 10.09 -35.39
N THR A 166 -14.72 9.81 -36.00
CA THR A 166 -14.84 9.18 -37.30
C THR A 166 -15.03 10.24 -38.38
N TYR A 167 -14.29 10.13 -39.47
CA TYR A 167 -14.34 11.01 -40.63
C TYR A 167 -14.57 10.19 -41.89
N ARG A 168 -15.53 10.60 -42.70
CA ARG A 168 -15.76 10.02 -44.02
C ARG A 168 -15.08 10.91 -45.06
N LEU A 169 -14.16 10.36 -45.82
CA LEU A 169 -13.49 11.08 -46.89
C LEU A 169 -14.27 10.89 -48.19
N LYS A 170 -14.50 11.99 -48.92
CA LYS A 170 -15.18 11.94 -50.22
C LYS A 170 -14.28 11.38 -51.33
N THR A 171 -12.97 11.40 -51.13
CA THR A 171 -11.97 11.04 -52.14
C THR A 171 -11.92 9.54 -52.41
N ASP A 172 -12.13 8.71 -51.39
CA ASP A 172 -12.14 7.25 -51.49
C ASP A 172 -13.41 6.62 -50.92
N TYR A 173 -14.37 7.45 -50.46
CA TYR A 173 -15.59 7.05 -49.76
C TYR A 173 -15.36 6.18 -48.52
N LYS A 174 -14.11 6.11 -48.03
CA LYS A 174 -13.74 5.34 -46.85
C LYS A 174 -13.96 6.16 -45.60
N THR A 175 -14.06 5.42 -44.49
CA THR A 175 -14.28 5.97 -43.17
C THR A 175 -13.04 5.71 -42.32
N TYR A 176 -12.50 6.77 -41.74
CA TYR A 176 -11.29 6.74 -40.92
C TYR A 176 -11.60 7.23 -39.52
N LYS A 177 -11.19 6.46 -38.52
CA LYS A 177 -11.21 6.89 -37.13
C LYS A 177 -9.82 7.40 -36.75
N LEU A 178 -9.75 8.60 -36.20
CA LEU A 178 -8.47 9.17 -35.79
C LEU A 178 -8.19 8.87 -34.33
N ILE A 179 -6.95 8.50 -34.06
CA ILE A 179 -6.52 8.13 -32.72
C ILE A 179 -5.30 8.98 -32.36
N ASP A 180 -5.31 9.48 -31.13
CA ASP A 180 -4.11 10.04 -30.49
C ASP A 180 -3.46 8.88 -29.74
N LEU A 181 -2.31 8.40 -30.22
CA LEU A 181 -1.71 7.19 -29.66
C LEU A 181 -1.40 7.39 -28.16
N GLY A 182 -0.80 8.52 -27.79
CA GLY A 182 -0.48 8.82 -26.38
C GLY A 182 -1.71 8.81 -25.46
N THR A 183 -2.84 9.37 -25.90
CA THR A 183 -4.12 9.28 -25.16
C THR A 183 -4.63 7.86 -25.08
N LEU A 184 -4.64 7.11 -26.20
CA LEU A 184 -5.13 5.74 -26.22
C LEU A 184 -4.33 4.83 -25.28
N LEU A 185 -2.99 4.93 -25.30
CA LEU A 185 -2.12 4.15 -24.40
C LEU A 185 -2.37 4.51 -22.94
N ALA A 186 -2.55 5.80 -22.62
CA ALA A 186 -2.83 6.23 -21.26
C ALA A 186 -4.20 5.73 -20.74
N GLU A 187 -5.25 5.79 -21.58
CA GLU A 187 -6.57 5.27 -21.26
C GLU A 187 -6.55 3.76 -21.05
N ALA A 188 -5.94 3.02 -21.98
CA ALA A 188 -5.80 1.57 -21.89
C ALA A 188 -4.99 1.16 -20.66
N PHE A 189 -3.88 1.85 -20.39
CA PHE A 189 -3.06 1.60 -19.22
C PHE A 189 -3.84 1.80 -17.92
N LEU A 190 -4.56 2.93 -17.78
CA LEU A 190 -5.33 3.20 -16.57
C LEU A 190 -6.43 2.16 -16.38
N GLU A 191 -7.25 1.91 -17.40
CA GLU A 191 -8.40 1.00 -17.30
C GLU A 191 -7.97 -0.43 -17.01
N ASN A 192 -6.98 -0.97 -17.74
CA ASN A 192 -6.51 -2.33 -17.53
C ASN A 192 -5.76 -2.48 -16.20
N SER A 193 -4.87 -1.53 -15.84
CA SER A 193 -4.15 -1.60 -14.57
C SER A 193 -5.10 -1.54 -13.39
N PHE A 194 -6.13 -0.70 -13.49
CA PHE A 194 -7.12 -0.53 -12.44
C PHE A 194 -7.98 -1.78 -12.27
N GLU A 195 -8.43 -2.40 -13.37
CA GLU A 195 -9.16 -3.67 -13.32
C GLU A 195 -8.29 -4.80 -12.72
N LEU A 196 -7.03 -4.93 -13.16
CA LEU A 196 -6.12 -5.94 -12.61
C LEU A 196 -5.82 -5.72 -11.12
N PHE A 197 -5.72 -4.45 -10.69
CA PHE A 197 -5.62 -4.12 -9.27
C PHE A 197 -6.84 -4.61 -8.49
N ILE A 198 -8.06 -4.39 -8.99
CA ILE A 198 -9.27 -4.86 -8.33
C ILE A 198 -9.31 -6.40 -8.29
N ILE A 199 -9.04 -7.05 -9.42
CA ILE A 199 -9.01 -8.53 -9.52
C ILE A 199 -8.00 -9.14 -8.54
N SER A 200 -6.86 -8.46 -8.33
CA SER A 200 -5.82 -8.92 -7.41
C SER A 200 -6.14 -8.62 -5.94
N ASN A 201 -7.15 -7.80 -5.65
CA ASN A 201 -7.50 -7.38 -4.28
C ASN A 201 -9.03 -7.47 -4.02
N PRO A 202 -9.64 -8.67 -4.16
CA PRO A 202 -11.09 -8.85 -4.05
C PRO A 202 -11.64 -8.49 -2.65
N GLU A 203 -10.96 -8.89 -1.58
CA GLU A 203 -11.40 -8.58 -0.21
C GLU A 203 -11.35 -7.07 0.09
N LEU A 204 -10.38 -6.36 -0.49
CA LEU A 204 -10.30 -4.90 -0.37
C LEU A 204 -11.43 -4.23 -1.15
N TYR A 205 -11.76 -4.74 -2.35
CA TYR A 205 -12.91 -4.26 -3.11
C TYR A 205 -14.21 -4.43 -2.34
N GLU A 206 -14.44 -5.61 -1.76
CA GLU A 206 -15.62 -5.89 -0.94
C GLU A 206 -15.71 -4.96 0.27
N TYR A 207 -14.61 -4.81 1.01
CA TYR A 207 -14.54 -3.90 2.15
C TYR A 207 -14.88 -2.46 1.77
N GLN A 208 -14.25 -1.93 0.72
CA GLN A 208 -14.52 -0.56 0.27
C GLN A 208 -15.91 -0.41 -0.32
N GLY A 209 -16.43 -1.42 -1.02
CA GLY A 209 -17.78 -1.44 -1.56
C GLY A 209 -18.82 -1.35 -0.45
N ILE A 210 -18.67 -2.15 0.61
CA ILE A 210 -19.55 -2.11 1.79
C ILE A 210 -19.45 -0.76 2.51
N LYS A 211 -18.23 -0.25 2.71
CA LYS A 211 -18.00 1.07 3.30
C LYS A 211 -18.68 2.18 2.49
N PHE A 212 -18.60 2.11 1.17
CA PHE A 212 -19.25 3.04 0.25
C PHE A 212 -20.78 2.98 0.37
N CYS A 213 -21.36 1.77 0.44
CA CYS A 213 -22.79 1.59 0.71
C CYS A 213 -23.20 2.23 2.04
N PHE A 214 -22.47 1.93 3.11
CA PHE A 214 -22.78 2.38 4.46
C PHE A 214 -22.79 3.91 4.55
N LYS A 215 -21.76 4.57 4.00
CA LYS A 215 -21.69 6.03 3.94
C LYS A 215 -22.84 6.66 3.14
N ASN A 216 -23.14 6.13 1.96
CA ASN A 216 -24.21 6.69 1.13
C ASN A 216 -25.61 6.46 1.69
N LYS A 217 -25.86 5.36 2.43
CA LYS A 217 -27.13 5.17 3.15
C LYS A 217 -27.28 6.20 4.29
N ILE A 218 -26.20 6.48 5.03
CA ILE A 218 -26.19 7.51 6.11
C ILE A 218 -26.45 8.93 5.56
N GLU A 219 -25.98 9.24 4.35
CA GLU A 219 -26.11 10.59 3.77
C GLU A 219 -27.49 10.89 3.17
N ASN A 220 -28.33 9.88 2.89
CA ASN A 220 -29.61 10.07 2.17
C ASN A 220 -30.87 9.94 3.05
N GLU A 221 -30.76 9.51 4.30
CA GLU A 221 -31.89 9.39 5.24
C GLU A 221 -31.50 9.94 6.62
N ASN A 222 -32.39 10.72 7.25
CA ASN A 222 -32.27 11.15 8.64
C ASN A 222 -31.90 9.96 9.54
N ILE A 223 -31.05 10.22 10.54
CA ILE A 223 -30.65 9.35 11.66
C ILE A 223 -31.65 8.21 11.89
N VAL A 224 -31.31 7.00 11.43
CA VAL A 224 -31.94 5.79 11.97
C VAL A 224 -31.08 5.39 13.15
N ASP A 225 -31.65 5.56 14.33
CA ASP A 225 -31.09 5.09 15.59
C ASP A 225 -30.55 3.68 15.41
N VAL A 226 -29.29 3.50 15.80
CA VAL A 226 -28.54 2.25 15.71
C VAL A 226 -29.07 1.27 16.77
N TYR A 227 -30.25 0.73 16.51
CA TYR A 227 -30.57 -0.68 16.70
C TYR A 227 -30.81 -1.20 15.28
N VAL A 228 -30.22 -2.34 14.92
CA VAL A 228 -30.14 -2.78 13.51
C VAL A 228 -31.51 -3.26 13.01
N ASP A 229 -32.46 -2.34 12.82
CA ASP A 229 -33.52 -2.43 11.83
C ASP A 229 -32.92 -2.01 10.47
N MET A 230 -31.80 -2.62 10.09
CA MET A 230 -31.41 -2.61 8.69
C MET A 230 -32.48 -3.45 7.99
N LYS A 231 -33.40 -2.76 7.29
CA LYS A 231 -34.23 -3.36 6.25
C LYS A 231 -33.30 -3.83 5.15
N ILE A 232 -32.68 -4.99 5.36
CA ILE A 232 -31.96 -5.74 4.33
C ILE A 232 -33.05 -6.53 3.64
N ASP A 233 -33.36 -6.08 2.43
CA ASP A 233 -34.38 -6.62 1.54
C ASP A 233 -34.46 -8.15 1.61
N ASN A 234 -35.68 -8.66 1.50
CA ASN A 234 -36.07 -10.08 1.42
C ASN A 234 -34.90 -11.06 1.20
N MET A 235 -34.78 -12.07 2.07
CA MET A 235 -33.80 -13.16 2.04
C MET A 235 -33.37 -13.57 0.62
N THR A 236 -32.30 -12.95 0.16
CA THR A 236 -31.37 -13.55 -0.80
C THR A 236 -30.13 -13.96 0.00
N ALA A 237 -29.40 -14.99 -0.47
CA ALA A 237 -28.10 -15.33 0.10
C ALA A 237 -27.15 -14.11 0.16
N GLU A 238 -27.41 -13.08 -0.67
CA GLU A 238 -26.68 -11.82 -0.72
C GLU A 238 -26.93 -10.94 0.52
N GLY A 239 -28.18 -10.77 0.97
CA GLY A 239 -28.50 -9.97 2.15
C GLY A 239 -27.85 -10.50 3.44
N ILE A 240 -27.87 -11.82 3.62
CA ILE A 240 -27.17 -12.51 4.73
C ILE A 240 -25.67 -12.29 4.62
N MET A 241 -25.10 -12.44 3.42
CA MET A 241 -23.67 -12.22 3.19
C MET A 241 -23.25 -10.77 3.49
N ILE A 242 -24.06 -9.75 3.17
CA ILE A 242 -23.79 -8.35 3.53
C ILE A 242 -23.73 -8.20 5.05
N PHE A 243 -24.73 -8.72 5.76
CA PHE A 243 -24.82 -8.62 7.20
C PHE A 243 -23.62 -9.28 7.88
N GLU A 244 -23.26 -10.49 7.43
CA GLU A 244 -22.05 -11.18 7.91
C GLU A 244 -20.77 -10.39 7.62
N LYS A 245 -20.65 -9.78 6.42
CA LYS A 245 -19.51 -8.93 6.09
C LYS A 245 -19.47 -7.63 6.90
N LEU A 246 -20.61 -7.03 7.22
CA LEU A 246 -20.70 -5.85 8.09
C LEU A 246 -20.23 -6.19 9.51
N LYS A 247 -20.59 -7.37 10.03
CA LYS A 247 -20.05 -7.89 11.30
C LYS A 247 -18.55 -8.17 11.20
N GLU A 248 -18.13 -8.88 10.16
CA GLU A 248 -16.72 -9.24 9.92
C GLU A 248 -15.83 -7.98 9.87
N PHE A 249 -16.29 -6.93 9.19
CA PHE A 249 -15.59 -5.65 9.06
C PHE A 249 -15.89 -4.67 10.19
N LYS A 250 -16.69 -5.08 11.18
CA LYS A 250 -17.02 -4.32 12.40
C LYS A 250 -17.69 -2.97 12.15
N TYR A 251 -18.50 -2.89 11.11
CA TYR A 251 -19.38 -1.72 10.88
C TYR A 251 -20.63 -1.74 11.77
N ILE A 252 -21.00 -2.92 12.26
CA ILE A 252 -22.11 -3.13 13.19
C ILE A 252 -21.64 -4.01 14.36
N ASN A 253 -22.40 -4.00 15.46
CA ASN A 253 -22.10 -4.82 16.64
C ASN A 253 -22.05 -6.31 16.25
N THR A 254 -21.08 -7.07 16.78
CA THR A 254 -21.00 -8.53 16.54
C THR A 254 -22.23 -9.26 17.05
N ASN A 255 -22.85 -8.74 18.12
CA ASN A 255 -24.08 -9.24 18.72
C ASN A 255 -25.33 -8.66 18.05
N ALA A 256 -25.19 -7.85 16.98
CA ALA A 256 -26.35 -7.39 16.24
C ALA A 256 -27.15 -8.60 15.75
N GLU A 257 -28.44 -8.58 16.02
CA GLU A 257 -29.38 -9.55 15.48
C GLU A 257 -30.02 -8.95 14.23
N LEU A 258 -30.30 -9.81 13.26
CA LEU A 258 -30.90 -9.38 11.99
C LEU A 258 -32.43 -9.38 12.15
N ASN A 259 -33.03 -8.19 12.23
CA ASN A 259 -34.48 -8.05 12.20
C ASN A 259 -34.95 -7.91 10.75
N ILE A 260 -35.86 -8.81 10.32
CA ILE A 260 -36.31 -8.88 8.92
C ILE A 260 -37.55 -7.98 8.75
N ILE A 261 -37.43 -6.97 7.88
CA ILE A 261 -38.57 -6.15 7.45
C ILE A 261 -38.61 -6.19 5.91
N PRO A 262 -39.71 -6.69 5.29
CA PRO A 262 -39.80 -6.81 3.84
C PRO A 262 -39.90 -5.43 3.16
N VAL A 263 -39.05 -5.21 2.16
CA VAL A 263 -39.08 -4.07 1.24
C VAL A 263 -38.73 -4.58 -0.16
N GLU A 264 -39.38 -4.04 -1.19
CA GLU A 264 -39.05 -4.28 -2.60
C GLU A 264 -38.02 -3.24 -3.07
N ASP A 265 -36.74 -3.60 -3.14
CA ASP A 265 -35.75 -2.83 -3.89
C ASP A 265 -34.73 -3.77 -4.59
N ASP A 266 -34.33 -3.40 -5.79
CA ASP A 266 -33.66 -4.23 -6.81
C ASP A 266 -32.15 -3.91 -6.90
N THR A 267 -31.50 -3.64 -5.76
CA THR A 267 -30.08 -3.27 -5.75
C THR A 267 -29.16 -4.49 -5.86
N ARG A 268 -28.68 -4.77 -7.07
CA ARG A 268 -27.63 -5.78 -7.33
C ARG A 268 -26.41 -5.54 -6.43
N SER A 269 -25.85 -6.63 -5.90
CA SER A 269 -24.66 -6.65 -5.05
C SER A 269 -23.36 -6.19 -5.74
N PHE A 270 -23.23 -4.89 -5.98
CA PHE A 270 -22.03 -4.30 -6.62
C PHE A 270 -20.79 -4.35 -5.74
N TYR A 271 -20.92 -4.63 -4.45
CA TYR A 271 -19.80 -4.80 -3.52
C TYR A 271 -19.12 -6.16 -3.68
N LYS A 272 -19.76 -7.17 -4.28
CA LYS A 272 -19.13 -8.45 -4.61
C LYS A 272 -18.46 -8.39 -5.98
N LEU A 273 -17.21 -8.84 -6.05
CA LEU A 273 -16.48 -8.90 -7.31
C LEU A 273 -16.97 -10.07 -8.15
N ASN A 274 -17.54 -9.77 -9.32
CA ASN A 274 -17.99 -10.77 -10.28
C ASN A 274 -17.12 -10.73 -11.53
N LEU A 275 -16.44 -11.85 -11.82
CA LEU A 275 -15.61 -12.01 -13.00
C LEU A 275 -16.39 -12.73 -14.10
N ASN A 276 -16.15 -12.34 -15.35
CA ASN A 276 -16.55 -13.11 -16.50
C ASN A 276 -15.71 -14.40 -16.53
N PRO A 277 -16.35 -15.59 -16.60
CA PRO A 277 -15.67 -16.87 -16.47
C PRO A 277 -14.74 -17.20 -17.66
N GLU A 278 -14.97 -16.62 -18.83
CA GLU A 278 -14.20 -16.91 -20.04
C GLU A 278 -12.94 -16.05 -20.16
N TYR A 279 -13.02 -14.77 -19.76
CA TYR A 279 -11.97 -13.79 -20.08
C TYR A 279 -11.22 -13.24 -18.86
N ASN A 280 -11.57 -13.65 -17.65
CA ASN A 280 -10.98 -13.14 -16.40
C ASN A 280 -11.00 -11.59 -16.32
N VAL A 281 -12.11 -11.00 -16.78
CA VAL A 281 -12.39 -9.56 -16.70
C VAL A 281 -13.57 -9.33 -15.77
N ILE A 282 -13.73 -8.13 -15.23
CA ILE A 282 -14.88 -7.83 -14.38
C ILE A 282 -16.15 -7.76 -15.25
N HIS A 283 -17.16 -8.57 -14.91
CA HIS A 283 -18.37 -8.79 -15.71
C HIS A 283 -19.12 -7.49 -16.03
N ASN A 284 -19.24 -6.59 -15.03
CA ASN A 284 -19.96 -5.31 -15.13
C ASN A 284 -19.10 -4.14 -14.67
N PHE A 285 -17.88 -4.01 -15.21
CA PHE A 285 -16.99 -2.91 -14.86
C PHE A 285 -17.55 -1.54 -15.28
N THR A 286 -17.75 -0.65 -14.32
CA THR A 286 -18.43 0.64 -14.49
C THR A 286 -17.72 1.74 -13.71
N ASP A 287 -18.16 3.00 -13.86
CA ASP A 287 -17.66 4.12 -13.06
C ASP A 287 -17.85 3.94 -11.54
N LEU A 288 -18.75 3.05 -11.11
CA LEU A 288 -18.87 2.69 -9.69
C LEU A 288 -17.59 2.05 -9.14
N HIS A 289 -16.90 1.24 -9.94
CA HIS A 289 -15.63 0.65 -9.53
C HIS A 289 -14.57 1.73 -9.29
N TYR A 290 -14.55 2.77 -10.14
CA TYR A 290 -13.69 3.94 -9.92
C TYR A 290 -14.07 4.69 -8.65
N LYS A 291 -15.35 4.87 -8.35
CA LYS A 291 -15.80 5.54 -7.11
C LYS A 291 -15.32 4.79 -5.86
N ILE A 292 -15.37 3.46 -5.89
CA ILE A 292 -14.98 2.61 -4.77
C ILE A 292 -13.46 2.53 -4.62
N MET A 293 -12.71 2.32 -5.71
CA MET A 293 -11.31 1.88 -5.63
C MET A 293 -10.26 2.86 -6.16
N LEU A 294 -10.62 3.97 -6.82
CA LEU A 294 -9.61 4.85 -7.45
C LEU A 294 -8.66 5.48 -6.43
N ILE A 295 -9.18 5.90 -5.27
CA ILE A 295 -8.34 6.43 -4.19
C ILE A 295 -7.39 5.34 -3.67
N GLU A 296 -7.90 4.12 -3.43
CA GLU A 296 -7.08 2.99 -2.98
C GLU A 296 -6.00 2.61 -3.98
N PHE A 297 -6.34 2.60 -5.28
CA PHE A 297 -5.40 2.33 -6.36
C PHE A 297 -4.23 3.32 -6.34
N ILE A 298 -4.51 4.61 -6.15
CA ILE A 298 -3.49 5.68 -6.12
C ILE A 298 -2.71 5.66 -4.81
N ASP A 299 -3.37 5.48 -3.66
CA ASP A 299 -2.73 5.45 -2.34
C ASP A 299 -1.78 4.25 -2.21
N ARG A 300 -2.25 3.04 -2.58
CA ARG A 300 -1.46 1.81 -2.51
C ARG A 300 -0.18 1.90 -3.35
N GLN A 301 -0.26 2.38 -4.58
CA GLN A 301 0.93 2.46 -5.43
C GLN A 301 1.95 3.48 -4.90
N GLU A 302 1.52 4.64 -4.38
CA GLU A 302 2.44 5.61 -3.79
C GLU A 302 3.06 5.06 -2.51
N ASN A 303 2.27 4.42 -1.64
CA ASN A 303 2.75 3.81 -0.40
C ASN A 303 3.80 2.73 -0.70
N ILE A 304 3.56 1.83 -1.68
CA ILE A 304 4.54 0.82 -2.09
C ILE A 304 5.87 1.47 -2.52
N LYS A 305 5.82 2.52 -3.34
CA LYS A 305 7.02 3.25 -3.79
C LYS A 305 7.75 3.93 -2.63
N LYS A 306 6.99 4.61 -1.77
CA LYS A 306 7.49 5.31 -0.58
C LYS A 306 8.19 4.34 0.37
N HIS A 307 7.55 3.22 0.70
CA HIS A 307 8.13 2.19 1.57
C HIS A 307 9.46 1.66 1.03
N ILE A 308 9.53 1.34 -0.26
CA ILE A 308 10.76 0.78 -0.85
C ILE A 308 11.86 1.83 -0.95
N LYS A 309 11.52 3.08 -1.25
CA LYS A 309 12.46 4.20 -1.21
C LYS A 309 13.00 4.42 0.20
N LEU A 310 12.12 4.56 1.19
CA LEU A 310 12.49 4.71 2.60
C LEU A 310 13.38 3.56 3.04
N ARG A 311 13.06 2.31 2.71
CA ARG A 311 13.91 1.15 3.00
C ARG A 311 15.28 1.23 2.35
N GLY A 312 15.35 1.66 1.08
CA GLY A 312 16.62 1.87 0.38
C GLY A 312 17.49 2.90 1.09
N ASP A 313 16.88 4.04 1.45
CA ASP A 313 17.49 5.16 2.17
C ASP A 313 17.94 4.72 3.57
N LYS A 314 17.08 4.02 4.32
CA LYS A 314 17.40 3.39 5.61
C LYS A 314 18.63 2.50 5.39
N ALA A 315 18.58 1.51 4.51
CA ALA A 315 19.70 0.62 4.29
C ALA A 315 21.00 1.34 3.83
N THR A 316 20.96 2.56 3.26
CA THR A 316 22.18 3.31 2.88
C THR A 316 22.70 4.15 4.04
N VAL A 317 21.80 4.86 4.74
CA VAL A 317 22.15 5.70 5.89
C VAL A 317 22.64 4.81 7.04
N TYR A 318 21.95 3.70 7.28
CA TYR A 318 22.30 2.73 8.31
C TYR A 318 23.42 1.77 7.88
N ALA A 319 23.89 1.79 6.62
CA ALA A 319 24.93 0.88 6.11
C ALA A 319 26.16 0.81 7.03
N ARG A 320 26.57 1.95 7.60
CA ARG A 320 27.71 2.07 8.53
C ARG A 320 27.40 1.58 9.96
N PHE A 321 26.14 1.50 10.35
CA PHE A 321 25.70 1.03 11.67
C PHE A 321 25.57 -0.50 11.74
N PHE A 322 25.47 -1.16 10.59
CA PHE A 322 25.49 -2.62 10.48
C PHE A 322 26.88 -3.23 10.40
N GLU A 323 27.90 -2.42 10.11
CA GLU A 323 29.28 -2.87 10.21
C GLU A 323 29.56 -3.23 11.67
N THR A 324 29.95 -4.47 11.91
CA THR A 324 30.39 -4.92 13.23
C THR A 324 31.55 -4.04 13.66
N LYS A 325 31.52 -3.57 14.91
CA LYS A 325 32.65 -2.78 15.43
C LYS A 325 33.95 -3.59 15.31
N LYS A 326 34.99 -2.94 14.77
CA LYS A 326 36.31 -3.56 14.56
C LYS A 326 37.00 -3.97 15.88
N HIS A 327 36.65 -3.32 16.99
CA HIS A 327 37.20 -3.58 18.31
C HIS A 327 36.08 -3.65 19.35
N ILE A 328 35.83 -4.87 19.86
CA ILE A 328 34.86 -5.16 20.92
C ILE A 328 35.63 -5.69 22.14
N ASN A 329 35.32 -5.17 23.32
CA ASN A 329 35.99 -5.60 24.55
C ASN A 329 35.66 -7.06 24.87
N LYS A 330 36.62 -7.80 25.45
CA LYS A 330 36.44 -9.24 25.75
C LYS A 330 35.23 -9.52 26.67
N SER A 331 34.96 -8.62 27.62
CA SER A 331 33.78 -8.71 28.51
C SER A 331 32.48 -8.59 27.74
N THR A 332 32.36 -7.56 26.88
CA THR A 332 31.20 -7.34 26.00
C THR A 332 30.99 -8.50 25.04
N PHE A 333 32.06 -9.02 24.43
CA PHE A 333 32.00 -10.17 23.53
C PHE A 333 31.43 -11.42 24.22
N ARG A 334 31.83 -11.70 25.47
CA ARG A 334 31.28 -12.83 26.24
C ARG A 334 29.77 -12.72 26.45
N VAL A 335 29.26 -11.52 26.72
CA VAL A 335 27.81 -11.26 26.87
C VAL A 335 27.10 -11.37 25.52
N MET A 336 27.69 -10.87 24.42
CA MET A 336 27.12 -11.00 23.07
C MET A 336 26.93 -12.47 22.64
N GLU A 337 27.86 -13.35 23.01
CA GLU A 337 27.77 -14.78 22.72
C GLU A 337 26.76 -15.50 23.64
N ASN A 338 26.59 -15.03 24.88
CA ASN A 338 25.80 -15.70 25.92
C ASN A 338 24.78 -14.74 26.54
N ASN A 339 23.65 -14.52 25.84
CA ASN A 339 22.51 -13.76 26.33
C ASN A 339 21.19 -14.35 25.85
N CYS A 340 20.08 -14.00 26.47
CA CYS A 340 18.76 -14.55 26.13
C CYS A 340 18.22 -14.11 24.76
N PHE A 341 18.69 -13.00 24.18
CA PHE A 341 18.26 -12.55 22.86
C PHE A 341 18.70 -13.50 21.73
N LYS A 342 19.79 -14.25 21.95
CA LYS A 342 20.26 -15.31 21.03
C LYS A 342 19.29 -16.48 20.87
N GLU A 343 18.28 -16.62 21.74
CA GLU A 343 17.21 -17.60 21.57
C GLU A 343 16.34 -17.31 20.34
N ASN A 344 16.22 -16.02 19.96
CA ASN A 344 15.44 -15.62 18.79
C ASN A 344 16.34 -15.13 17.65
N PHE A 345 17.32 -14.28 17.95
CA PHE A 345 18.17 -13.63 16.96
C PHE A 345 19.44 -14.44 16.67
N GLY A 346 19.78 -14.59 15.39
CA GLY A 346 21.01 -15.27 14.97
C GLY A 346 22.29 -14.58 15.46
N TYR A 347 22.24 -13.27 15.64
CA TYR A 347 23.39 -12.47 16.10
C TYR A 347 22.96 -11.34 17.03
N VAL A 348 23.74 -11.09 18.08
CA VAL A 348 23.54 -9.98 19.02
C VAL A 348 24.82 -9.14 19.07
N GLU A 349 24.71 -7.83 18.90
CA GLU A 349 25.83 -6.90 19.06
C GLU A 349 25.56 -5.85 20.12
N LEU A 350 26.50 -5.69 21.05
CA LEU A 350 26.48 -4.65 22.06
C LEU A 350 27.64 -3.68 21.82
N ASP A 351 27.36 -2.39 21.92
CA ASP A 351 28.41 -1.38 21.99
C ASP A 351 29.26 -1.58 23.27
N ASN A 352 30.54 -1.21 23.22
CA ASN A 352 31.41 -1.25 24.41
C ASN A 352 30.92 -0.29 25.50
N ASP A 353 30.13 0.72 25.13
CA ASP A 353 29.56 1.71 26.04
C ASP A 353 28.25 1.23 26.72
N VAL A 354 27.80 0.00 26.45
CA VAL A 354 26.62 -0.58 27.12
C VAL A 354 26.99 -1.02 28.54
N ASP A 355 26.22 -0.58 29.53
CA ASP A 355 26.33 -1.13 30.89
C ASP A 355 25.83 -2.58 30.91
N LEU A 356 26.77 -3.52 31.04
CA LEU A 356 26.50 -4.96 31.02
C LEU A 356 25.64 -5.42 32.23
N ILE A 357 25.68 -4.70 33.35
CA ILE A 357 24.87 -5.01 34.54
C ILE A 357 23.41 -4.63 34.26
N LYS A 358 23.18 -3.46 33.67
CA LYS A 358 21.83 -3.03 33.26
C LYS A 358 21.30 -3.85 32.10
N PHE A 359 22.15 -4.23 31.14
CA PHE A 359 21.77 -5.13 30.06
C PHE A 359 21.24 -6.47 30.59
N LYS A 360 21.83 -7.01 31.66
CA LYS A 360 21.32 -8.23 32.31
C LYS A 360 19.91 -8.06 32.90
N LYS A 361 19.51 -6.85 33.29
CA LYS A 361 18.11 -6.56 33.70
C LYS A 361 17.18 -6.60 32.48
N ILE A 362 17.60 -5.96 31.39
CA ILE A 362 16.90 -5.98 30.10
C ILE A 362 16.71 -7.41 29.57
N GLU A 363 17.68 -8.30 29.76
CA GLU A 363 17.54 -9.72 29.41
C GLU A 363 16.38 -10.41 30.16
N ARG A 364 16.17 -10.08 31.44
CA ARG A 364 15.05 -10.63 32.22
C ARG A 364 13.72 -10.07 31.73
N GLU A 365 13.67 -8.76 31.48
CA GLU A 365 12.49 -8.12 30.91
C GLU A 365 12.13 -8.69 29.54
N PHE A 366 13.12 -9.04 28.72
CA PHE A 366 12.92 -9.69 27.43
C PHE A 366 12.26 -11.05 27.54
N LEU A 367 12.66 -11.86 28.53
CA LEU A 367 12.03 -13.15 28.78
C LEU A 367 10.56 -13.01 29.18
N GLU A 368 10.20 -12.01 29.99
CA GLU A 368 8.81 -11.72 30.34
C GLU A 368 8.03 -11.15 29.15
N PHE A 369 8.61 -10.21 28.42
CA PHE A 369 8.05 -9.62 27.20
C PHE A 369 7.68 -10.71 26.19
N LYS A 370 8.55 -11.70 25.96
CA LYS A 370 8.31 -12.82 25.03
C LYS A 370 7.11 -13.70 25.38
N LYS A 371 6.70 -13.76 26.65
CA LYS A 371 5.49 -14.51 27.05
C LYS A 371 4.23 -13.86 26.50
N VAL A 372 4.25 -12.53 26.37
CA VAL A 372 3.15 -11.72 25.84
C VAL A 372 3.27 -11.57 24.33
N VAL A 373 4.45 -11.17 23.84
CA VAL A 373 4.76 -10.94 22.42
C VAL A 373 5.62 -12.08 21.89
N PRO A 374 5.01 -13.10 21.26
CA PRO A 374 5.75 -14.24 20.75
C PRO A 374 6.50 -13.81 19.51
N LEU A 375 7.83 -13.94 19.54
CA LEU A 375 8.66 -13.64 18.39
C LEU A 375 8.78 -14.87 17.47
N PRO A 376 8.85 -14.67 16.15
CA PRO A 376 9.22 -15.74 15.22
C PRO A 376 10.68 -16.18 15.43
N GLU A 377 11.08 -17.28 14.79
CA GLU A 377 12.51 -17.62 14.69
C GLU A 377 13.21 -16.62 13.78
N LEU A 378 14.25 -15.97 14.29
CA LEU A 378 14.92 -14.83 13.66
C LEU A 378 16.42 -15.13 13.47
N ASN A 379 16.73 -16.39 13.13
CA ASN A 379 18.09 -16.92 12.98
C ASN A 379 18.95 -16.19 11.93
N ASP A 380 18.31 -15.50 10.98
CA ASP A 380 18.96 -14.69 9.95
C ASP A 380 18.87 -13.18 10.23
N HIS A 381 18.38 -12.79 11.41
CA HIS A 381 18.32 -11.40 11.86
C HIS A 381 19.33 -11.12 12.96
N SER A 382 19.73 -9.85 13.09
CA SER A 382 20.57 -9.39 14.19
C SER A 382 19.83 -8.42 15.12
N PHE A 383 20.03 -8.57 16.43
CA PHE A 383 19.68 -7.57 17.42
C PHE A 383 20.92 -6.75 17.80
N ARG A 384 20.82 -5.42 17.86
CA ARG A 384 21.97 -4.56 18.15
C ARG A 384 21.60 -3.42 19.10
N VAL A 385 22.46 -3.17 20.09
CA VAL A 385 22.33 -2.03 21.00
C VAL A 385 23.52 -1.10 20.79
N LYS A 386 23.29 0.08 20.23
CA LYS A 386 24.35 1.00 19.75
C LYS A 386 23.97 2.46 19.91
N LYS A 387 24.94 3.37 20.01
CA LYS A 387 24.67 4.81 19.92
C LYS A 387 24.25 5.19 18.49
N LEU A 388 23.02 5.65 18.31
CA LEU A 388 22.41 6.06 17.03
C LEU A 388 22.58 7.56 16.73
N GLY A 389 23.41 8.29 17.49
CA GLY A 389 23.50 9.75 17.51
C GLY A 389 23.58 10.51 16.17
N ARG A 390 24.00 9.90 15.05
CA ARG A 390 23.94 10.55 13.72
C ARG A 390 22.59 10.43 13.01
N ILE A 391 21.78 9.44 13.38
CA ILE A 391 20.46 9.16 12.79
C ILE A 391 19.36 9.94 13.51
N LYS A 392 19.58 10.29 14.80
CA LYS A 392 18.57 10.91 15.67
C LYS A 392 17.27 10.08 15.68
N ALA A 393 17.39 8.84 16.09
CA ALA A 393 16.29 7.90 16.28
C ALA A 393 16.57 7.07 17.53
N ASP A 394 15.51 6.74 18.26
CA ASP A 394 15.56 5.95 19.49
C ASP A 394 15.73 4.45 19.18
N GLY A 395 15.19 4.02 18.04
CA GLY A 395 15.35 2.68 17.50
C GLY A 395 15.17 2.68 15.99
N VAL A 396 15.52 1.55 15.36
CA VAL A 396 15.20 1.26 13.97
C VAL A 396 15.21 -0.23 13.69
N TYR A 397 14.14 -0.72 13.09
CA TYR A 397 14.14 -1.97 12.35
C TYR A 397 14.47 -1.72 10.88
N VAL A 398 15.47 -2.44 10.37
CA VAL A 398 15.84 -2.46 8.96
C VAL A 398 15.67 -3.87 8.43
N SER A 399 14.71 -4.01 7.52
CA SER A 399 14.40 -5.28 6.86
C SER A 399 15.49 -5.69 5.85
N SER A 400 15.19 -6.61 4.93
CA SER A 400 16.17 -7.12 3.97
C SER A 400 16.83 -5.98 3.14
N PRO A 401 18.11 -6.10 2.73
CA PRO A 401 18.99 -7.25 2.94
C PRO A 401 19.64 -7.28 4.33
N VAL A 402 19.34 -6.33 5.20
CA VAL A 402 20.10 -6.16 6.44
C VAL A 402 19.55 -6.96 7.60
N LYS A 403 18.22 -6.99 7.76
CA LYS A 403 17.52 -7.79 8.77
C LYS A 403 18.05 -7.52 10.19
N ALA A 404 18.01 -6.27 10.61
CA ALA A 404 18.53 -5.87 11.91
C ALA A 404 17.52 -5.01 12.69
N LEU A 405 17.31 -5.36 13.95
CA LEU A 405 16.64 -4.54 14.94
C LEU A 405 17.71 -3.84 15.77
N ILE A 406 17.75 -2.51 15.71
CA ILE A 406 18.78 -1.70 16.38
C ILE A 406 18.12 -0.73 17.34
N ILE A 407 18.57 -0.71 18.59
CA ILE A 407 18.08 0.18 19.64
C ILE A 407 19.19 1.10 20.11
N ASP A 408 18.86 2.38 20.33
CA ASP A 408 19.77 3.30 20.98
C ASP A 408 19.98 2.89 22.44
N ILE A 409 21.23 2.94 22.90
CA ILE A 409 21.56 2.59 24.28
C ILE A 409 20.78 3.49 25.27
N ALA A 410 20.42 4.72 24.90
CA ALA A 410 19.65 5.64 25.74
C ALA A 410 18.15 5.35 25.76
N ALA A 411 17.63 4.54 24.82
CA ALA A 411 16.20 4.48 24.54
C ALA A 411 15.67 3.03 24.42
N PRO A 412 15.78 2.20 25.48
CA PRO A 412 15.21 0.85 25.49
C PRO A 412 13.69 0.84 25.26
N ASN A 413 13.00 1.93 25.60
CA ASN A 413 11.56 2.15 25.41
C ASN A 413 11.09 2.14 23.95
N SER A 414 12.02 2.18 22.98
CA SER A 414 11.70 2.00 21.56
C SER A 414 11.65 0.52 21.13
N PHE A 415 12.11 -0.41 21.97
CA PHE A 415 12.25 -1.82 21.61
C PHE A 415 10.92 -2.47 21.17
N ALA A 416 9.83 -2.23 21.89
CA ALA A 416 8.53 -2.81 21.53
C ALA A 416 8.04 -2.30 20.17
N HIS A 417 8.22 -0.99 19.90
CA HIS A 417 7.88 -0.36 18.62
C HIS A 417 8.63 -1.02 17.45
N GLU A 418 9.96 -1.18 17.57
CA GLU A 418 10.77 -1.79 16.52
C GLU A 418 10.51 -3.29 16.39
N CYS A 419 10.18 -3.99 17.49
CA CYS A 419 9.72 -5.38 17.45
C CYS A 419 8.41 -5.52 16.68
N LEU A 420 7.50 -4.56 16.77
CA LEU A 420 6.25 -4.59 16.01
C LEU A 420 6.51 -4.35 14.52
N HIS A 421 7.43 -3.45 14.14
CA HIS A 421 7.88 -3.32 12.75
C HIS A 421 8.53 -4.60 12.21
N LEU A 422 9.28 -5.30 13.05
CA LEU A 422 9.84 -6.61 12.72
C LEU A 422 8.73 -7.62 12.44
N ILE A 423 7.75 -7.77 13.35
CA ILE A 423 6.62 -8.69 13.20
C ILE A 423 5.78 -8.36 11.96
N ASP A 424 5.51 -7.08 11.71
CA ASP A 424 4.79 -6.59 10.52
C ASP A 424 5.42 -7.12 9.22
N TYR A 425 6.76 -7.21 9.21
CA TYR A 425 7.54 -7.63 8.06
C TYR A 425 7.75 -9.14 7.95
N THR A 426 8.00 -9.85 9.05
CA THR A 426 8.48 -11.24 9.02
C THR A 426 7.38 -12.27 8.87
N MET A 427 6.11 -11.89 9.04
CA MET A 427 5.00 -12.85 9.13
C MET A 427 4.37 -13.28 7.82
N THR A 428 4.77 -12.70 6.70
CA THR A 428 4.27 -13.08 5.39
C THR A 428 5.42 -13.60 4.53
N ASN A 429 5.19 -14.73 3.86
CA ASN A 429 6.17 -15.29 2.92
C ASN A 429 6.30 -14.43 1.64
N ASP A 430 5.38 -13.47 1.43
CA ASP A 430 5.17 -12.77 0.16
C ASP A 430 5.22 -11.25 0.26
N THR A 431 6.31 -10.63 0.72
CA THR A 431 6.57 -9.17 0.54
C THR A 431 5.50 -8.17 1.03
N THR A 432 4.42 -8.64 1.65
CA THR A 432 3.20 -7.89 1.96
C THR A 432 3.11 -7.75 3.46
N LEU A 433 3.05 -6.52 3.96
CA LEU A 433 3.10 -6.28 5.41
C LEU A 433 1.77 -6.70 6.07
N LEU A 434 1.79 -7.11 7.33
CA LEU A 434 0.55 -7.38 8.08
C LEU A 434 -0.34 -6.13 8.15
N SER A 435 0.28 -4.96 8.26
CA SER A 435 -0.32 -3.64 8.23
C SER A 435 -1.00 -3.29 6.91
N GLU A 436 -0.59 -3.93 5.81
CA GLU A 436 -1.21 -3.82 4.49
C GLU A 436 -2.33 -4.88 4.27
N GLY A 437 -2.52 -5.81 5.20
CA GLY A 437 -3.53 -6.87 5.10
C GLY A 437 -4.95 -6.38 5.41
N ILE A 438 -5.95 -7.04 4.82
CA ILE A 438 -7.37 -6.63 4.99
C ILE A 438 -7.81 -6.62 6.46
N ARG A 439 -7.30 -7.57 7.26
CA ARG A 439 -7.69 -7.73 8.67
C ARG A 439 -7.26 -6.56 9.55
N PHE A 440 -6.23 -5.81 9.14
CA PHE A 440 -5.77 -4.62 9.84
C PHE A 440 -6.41 -3.33 9.27
N ARG A 441 -7.08 -3.42 8.11
CA ARG A 441 -7.60 -2.23 7.42
C ARG A 441 -8.62 -1.41 8.22
N PRO A 442 -9.58 -2.01 8.96
CA PRO A 442 -10.50 -1.24 9.79
C PRO A 442 -9.78 -0.39 10.85
N ILE A 443 -8.70 -0.90 11.44
CA ILE A 443 -7.88 -0.18 12.43
C ILE A 443 -7.17 1.00 11.76
N VAL A 444 -6.61 0.83 10.57
CA VAL A 444 -5.96 1.91 9.81
C VAL A 444 -6.95 3.04 9.52
N ASP A 445 -8.14 2.70 9.05
CA ASP A 445 -9.15 3.70 8.71
C ASP A 445 -9.63 4.46 9.95
N LYS A 446 -9.94 3.75 11.05
CA LYS A 446 -10.38 4.37 12.31
C LYS A 446 -9.28 5.22 12.95
N TYR A 447 -8.03 4.75 12.93
CA TYR A 447 -6.89 5.54 13.42
C TYR A 447 -6.72 6.84 12.61
N LYS A 448 -6.75 6.76 11.27
CA LYS A 448 -6.63 7.94 10.39
C LYS A 448 -7.73 8.95 10.67
N GLU A 449 -8.95 8.48 10.88
CA GLU A 449 -10.10 9.31 11.26
C GLU A 449 -9.85 10.04 12.59
N LEU A 450 -9.60 9.28 13.67
CA LEU A 450 -9.45 9.82 15.02
C LEU A 450 -8.25 10.79 15.13
N VAL A 451 -7.10 10.44 14.55
CA VAL A 451 -5.93 11.32 14.58
C VAL A 451 -6.16 12.58 13.76
N SER A 452 -6.82 12.48 12.60
CA SER A 452 -7.13 13.68 11.81
C SER A 452 -8.08 14.61 12.56
N GLN A 453 -9.13 14.07 13.19
CA GLN A 453 -10.05 14.84 14.05
C GLN A 453 -9.31 15.52 15.21
N ASN A 454 -8.41 14.80 15.88
CA ASN A 454 -7.61 15.36 16.98
C ASN A 454 -6.66 16.47 16.50
N VAL A 455 -6.09 16.36 15.30
CA VAL A 455 -5.23 17.41 14.73
C VAL A 455 -6.06 18.62 14.29
N ASP A 456 -7.23 18.38 13.72
CA ASP A 456 -8.12 19.44 13.26
C ASP A 456 -8.67 20.27 14.45
N SER A 457 -8.89 19.63 15.61
CA SER A 457 -9.32 20.32 16.84
C SER A 457 -8.23 21.15 17.52
N LEU A 458 -6.95 21.00 17.14
CA LEU A 458 -5.87 21.86 17.63
C LEU A 458 -6.04 23.31 17.16
N LYS A 459 -5.68 24.24 18.05
CA LYS A 459 -5.69 25.68 17.77
C LYS A 459 -4.77 26.04 16.61
N SER A 460 -5.14 27.09 15.86
CA SER A 460 -4.27 27.69 14.86
C SER A 460 -2.97 28.17 15.50
N GLY A 461 -1.83 27.79 14.94
CA GLY A 461 -0.50 28.10 15.48
C GLY A 461 0.09 27.02 16.41
N ASP A 462 -0.63 25.93 16.68
CA ASP A 462 -0.08 24.79 17.42
C ASP A 462 1.15 24.17 16.71
N ALA A 463 2.21 23.91 17.48
CA ALA A 463 3.48 23.43 16.96
C ALA A 463 3.36 22.02 16.32
N PHE A 464 2.55 21.13 16.91
CA PHE A 464 2.30 19.82 16.34
C PHE A 464 1.49 19.93 15.04
N LYS A 465 0.45 20.77 15.02
CA LYS A 465 -0.34 21.03 13.80
C LYS A 465 0.54 21.59 12.68
N ALA A 466 1.42 22.54 12.98
CA ALA A 466 2.36 23.10 12.00
C ALA A 466 3.33 22.02 11.47
N GLN A 467 3.85 21.17 12.36
CA GLN A 467 4.74 20.06 12.02
C GLN A 467 4.03 18.98 11.17
N TRP A 468 2.77 18.68 11.48
CA TRP A 468 1.91 17.73 10.76
C TRP A 468 1.76 18.09 9.28
N PHE A 469 1.54 19.36 8.97
CA PHE A 469 1.40 19.86 7.60
C PHE A 469 2.73 20.26 6.93
N SER A 470 3.87 20.02 7.60
CA SER A 470 5.19 20.36 7.06
C SER A 470 5.77 19.27 6.14
N SER A 471 6.87 19.61 5.47
CA SER A 471 7.71 18.67 4.71
C SER A 471 8.84 18.05 5.55
N LYS A 472 8.87 18.30 6.88
CA LYS A 472 9.93 17.80 7.78
C LYS A 472 9.67 16.35 8.20
N LYS A 473 10.67 15.72 8.83
CA LYS A 473 10.54 14.40 9.48
C LYS A 473 9.42 14.46 10.52
N TYR A 474 8.59 13.42 10.63
CA TYR A 474 7.43 13.35 11.52
C TYR A 474 6.27 14.28 11.09
N ASN A 475 5.92 14.25 9.82
CA ASN A 475 4.72 14.92 9.28
C ASN A 475 3.54 13.94 9.17
N LYS A 476 2.41 14.39 8.61
CA LYS A 476 1.22 13.55 8.35
C LYS A 476 1.56 12.23 7.67
N ASP A 477 2.39 12.26 6.63
CA ASP A 477 2.73 11.05 5.86
C ASP A 477 3.51 10.04 6.70
N TYR A 478 4.27 10.48 7.71
CA TYR A 478 4.92 9.58 8.65
C TYR A 478 3.90 8.93 9.58
N TYR A 479 3.05 9.72 10.23
CA TYR A 479 2.11 9.20 11.24
C TYR A 479 0.94 8.39 10.66
N LEU A 480 0.60 8.59 9.39
CA LEU A 480 -0.46 7.87 8.70
C LEU A 480 0.04 6.70 7.82
N ASP A 481 1.33 6.40 7.92
CA ASP A 481 1.95 5.24 7.30
C ASP A 481 1.46 3.94 7.95
N TYR A 482 1.18 2.91 7.15
CA TYR A 482 0.44 1.74 7.64
C TYR A 482 1.27 0.97 8.67
N SER A 483 2.58 0.84 8.46
CA SER A 483 3.49 0.18 9.41
C SER A 483 3.64 0.98 10.71
N GLU A 484 3.67 2.31 10.64
CA GLU A 484 3.73 3.16 11.84
C GLU A 484 2.42 3.08 12.64
N ILE A 485 1.27 3.05 11.97
CA ILE A 485 -0.03 2.82 12.63
C ILE A 485 -0.04 1.45 13.31
N PHE A 486 0.47 0.41 12.65
CA PHE A 486 0.58 -0.93 13.21
C PHE A 486 1.43 -0.98 14.48
N ALA A 487 2.62 -0.39 14.45
CA ALA A 487 3.49 -0.34 15.62
C ALA A 487 2.83 0.43 16.77
N ARG A 488 2.22 1.60 16.51
CA ARG A 488 1.52 2.38 17.54
C ARG A 488 0.32 1.65 18.14
N ALA A 489 -0.49 1.01 17.30
CA ALA A 489 -1.62 0.21 17.76
C ALA A 489 -1.15 -0.96 18.65
N GLY A 490 -0.02 -1.57 18.31
CA GLY A 490 0.59 -2.62 19.13
C GLY A 490 1.13 -2.09 20.45
N GLU A 491 1.79 -0.93 20.47
CA GLU A 491 2.21 -0.28 21.72
C GLU A 491 1.01 0.01 22.62
N MET A 492 -0.08 0.53 22.06
CA MET A 492 -1.33 0.75 22.78
C MET A 492 -1.94 -0.54 23.34
N TYR A 493 -1.90 -1.64 22.57
CA TYR A 493 -2.30 -2.96 23.07
C TYR A 493 -1.46 -3.39 24.26
N LEU A 494 -0.13 -3.31 24.13
CA LEU A 494 0.79 -3.77 25.18
C LEU A 494 0.63 -2.95 26.46
N PHE A 495 0.48 -1.63 26.34
CA PHE A 495 0.36 -0.73 27.46
C PHE A 495 -1.03 -0.77 28.12
N TYR A 496 -2.12 -0.56 27.36
CA TYR A 496 -3.45 -0.39 27.94
C TYR A 496 -4.19 -1.71 28.19
N ILE A 497 -3.96 -2.73 27.37
CA ILE A 497 -4.75 -3.97 27.36
C ILE A 497 -3.96 -5.10 28.03
N ALA A 498 -2.75 -5.37 27.54
CA ALA A 498 -1.89 -6.41 28.13
C ALA A 498 -1.23 -5.96 29.45
N LYS A 499 -1.20 -4.65 29.71
CA LYS A 499 -0.68 -4.02 30.94
C LYS A 499 0.72 -4.54 31.31
N ILE A 500 1.59 -4.65 30.31
CA ILE A 500 2.96 -5.08 30.57
C ILE A 500 3.75 -3.93 31.20
N GLU A 501 4.46 -4.23 32.28
CA GLU A 501 5.39 -3.30 32.93
C GLU A 501 6.80 -3.64 32.46
N THR A 502 7.38 -2.80 31.61
CA THR A 502 8.71 -3.02 31.03
C THR A 502 9.32 -1.71 30.57
N SER A 503 10.64 -1.63 30.61
CA SER A 503 11.43 -0.56 30.01
C SER A 503 11.38 -0.54 28.47
N PHE A 504 10.74 -1.52 27.82
CA PHE A 504 10.55 -1.57 26.37
C PHE A 504 9.40 -0.72 25.83
N LEU A 505 8.65 -0.06 26.71
CA LEU A 505 7.56 0.85 26.37
C LEU A 505 7.84 2.24 26.95
N TYR A 506 7.23 3.26 26.36
CA TYR A 506 7.15 4.59 26.98
C TYR A 506 6.25 4.55 28.23
N ASP A 507 6.57 5.41 29.20
CA ASP A 507 5.80 5.51 30.45
C ASP A 507 4.37 6.00 30.23
N VAL A 508 4.12 6.77 29.15
CA VAL A 508 2.83 7.40 28.87
C VAL A 508 2.53 7.45 27.37
N TYR A 509 1.32 7.02 26.99
CA TYR A 509 0.79 7.05 25.62
C TYR A 509 -0.39 8.02 25.45
N ASN A 510 -0.22 9.28 25.87
CA ASN A 510 -1.29 10.29 25.85
C ASN A 510 -1.20 11.31 24.71
N SER A 511 -0.27 11.15 23.77
CA SER A 511 -0.13 12.08 22.65
C SER A 511 -1.27 11.94 21.62
N ILE A 512 -1.42 12.95 20.76
CA ILE A 512 -2.46 13.03 19.73
C ILE A 512 -2.44 11.85 18.75
N VAL A 513 -1.28 11.22 18.58
CA VAL A 513 -1.07 10.06 17.70
C VAL A 513 -1.32 8.72 18.41
N PHE A 514 -1.83 8.74 19.65
CA PHE A 514 -2.35 7.58 20.36
C PHE A 514 -3.82 7.83 20.70
N PRO A 515 -4.71 7.85 19.68
CA PRO A 515 -6.11 8.19 19.87
C PRO A 515 -6.80 7.14 20.75
N LYS A 516 -7.74 7.58 21.59
CA LYS A 516 -8.51 6.70 22.47
C LYS A 516 -9.97 6.65 22.02
N GLY A 517 -10.62 5.54 22.28
CA GLY A 517 -12.04 5.31 22.01
C GLY A 517 -12.36 3.83 22.19
N GLU A 518 -13.47 3.51 22.82
CA GLU A 518 -13.84 2.13 23.18
C GLU A 518 -13.85 1.22 21.95
N GLU A 519 -14.54 1.63 20.88
CA GLU A 519 -14.59 0.91 19.61
C GLU A 519 -13.19 0.64 19.04
N PHE A 520 -12.33 1.66 18.99
CA PHE A 520 -10.98 1.55 18.46
C PHE A 520 -10.10 0.61 19.30
N MET A 521 -10.20 0.69 20.63
CA MET A 521 -9.48 -0.20 21.55
C MET A 521 -9.95 -1.65 21.43
N ASN A 522 -11.24 -1.88 21.19
CA ASN A 522 -11.78 -3.23 20.92
C ASN A 522 -11.24 -3.79 19.59
N MET A 523 -11.17 -2.96 18.53
CA MET A 523 -10.53 -3.36 17.27
C MET A 523 -9.07 -3.77 17.46
N ILE A 524 -8.28 -2.96 18.18
CA ILE A 524 -6.88 -3.25 18.52
C ILE A 524 -6.79 -4.57 19.30
N THR A 525 -7.60 -4.72 20.35
CA THR A 525 -7.62 -5.92 21.22
C THR A 525 -7.80 -7.19 20.40
N ASP A 526 -8.83 -7.23 19.55
CA ASP A 526 -9.16 -8.42 18.77
C ASP A 526 -8.08 -8.77 17.75
N TYR A 527 -7.48 -7.75 17.12
CA TYR A 527 -6.44 -7.97 16.14
C TYR A 527 -5.17 -8.53 16.79
N PHE A 528 -4.66 -7.92 17.85
CA PHE A 528 -3.41 -8.37 18.49
C PHE A 528 -3.59 -9.68 19.27
N ASN A 529 -4.76 -9.92 19.87
CA ASN A 529 -5.09 -11.23 20.44
C ASN A 529 -5.02 -12.33 19.38
N TRP A 530 -5.63 -12.11 18.21
CA TRP A 530 -5.53 -13.05 17.09
C TRP A 530 -4.09 -13.22 16.60
N LEU A 531 -3.38 -12.11 16.39
CA LEU A 531 -2.01 -12.13 15.85
C LEU A 531 -1.08 -12.91 16.78
N PHE A 532 -1.09 -12.59 18.07
CA PHE A 532 -0.21 -13.24 19.04
C PHE A 532 -0.58 -14.71 19.26
N ARG A 533 -1.87 -15.09 19.20
CA ARG A 533 -2.26 -16.51 19.17
C ARG A 533 -1.69 -17.23 17.94
N LYS A 534 -1.77 -16.59 16.76
CA LYS A 534 -1.23 -17.15 15.51
C LYS A 534 0.30 -17.30 15.58
N LEU A 535 1.01 -16.33 16.16
CA LEU A 535 2.45 -16.40 16.38
C LEU A 535 2.84 -17.55 17.31
N LYS A 536 2.19 -17.68 18.48
CA LYS A 536 2.40 -18.82 19.39
C LYS A 536 2.15 -20.16 18.70
N ALA A 537 1.11 -20.23 17.87
CA ALA A 537 0.76 -21.43 17.11
C ALA A 537 1.72 -21.76 15.96
N ASN A 538 2.69 -20.91 15.66
CA ASN A 538 3.73 -21.15 14.66
C ASN A 538 5.12 -21.41 15.27
N GLN A 539 5.29 -21.30 16.59
CA GLN A 539 6.55 -21.62 17.27
C GLN A 539 6.82 -23.15 17.30
N PRO A 540 8.07 -23.61 17.30
CA PRO A 540 8.43 -25.03 17.43
C PRO A 540 7.83 -25.70 18.66
N LYS A 541 7.51 -27.00 18.57
CA LYS A 541 6.90 -27.78 19.67
C LYS A 541 7.73 -27.75 20.97
N LYS A 542 9.07 -27.71 20.87
CA LYS A 542 9.98 -27.68 22.03
C LYS A 542 9.83 -26.39 22.85
N GLU A 543 9.67 -25.24 22.19
CA GLU A 543 9.48 -23.94 22.85
C GLU A 543 8.09 -23.81 23.48
N ARG A 544 7.04 -24.36 22.83
CA ARG A 544 5.70 -24.41 23.43
C ARG A 544 5.67 -25.23 24.72
N LEU A 545 6.44 -26.32 24.79
CA LEU A 545 6.56 -27.14 25.99
C LEU A 545 7.25 -26.38 27.13
N ILE A 546 8.31 -25.62 26.81
CA ILE A 546 9.04 -24.78 27.78
C ILE A 546 8.13 -23.66 28.31
N MET A 547 7.41 -22.93 27.44
CA MET A 547 6.45 -21.90 27.89
C MET A 547 5.30 -22.47 28.71
N LYS A 548 4.79 -23.66 28.34
CA LYS A 548 3.75 -24.35 29.12
C LYS A 548 4.25 -24.76 30.51
N ASN A 549 5.49 -25.24 30.61
CA ASN A 549 6.10 -25.59 31.89
C ASN A 549 6.38 -24.35 32.76
N LEU A 550 6.83 -23.24 32.17
CA LEU A 550 7.02 -21.98 32.89
C LEU A 550 5.70 -21.40 33.42
N ASN A 551 4.62 -21.44 32.62
CA ASN A 551 3.31 -20.97 33.06
C ASN A 551 2.70 -21.88 34.14
N ASN A 552 2.91 -23.20 34.06
CA ASN A 552 2.47 -24.14 35.08
C ASN A 552 3.30 -24.05 36.38
N MET A 553 4.56 -23.61 36.31
CA MET A 553 5.37 -23.33 37.50
C MET A 553 4.89 -22.05 38.22
N ASN A 554 4.49 -21.02 37.47
CA ASN A 554 3.93 -19.80 38.05
C ASN A 554 2.58 -20.06 38.76
N SER A 555 1.71 -20.93 38.22
CA SER A 555 0.45 -21.31 38.90
C SER A 555 0.64 -22.15 40.17
N ASN A 556 1.82 -22.74 40.38
CA ASN A 556 2.17 -23.48 41.60
C ASN A 556 2.96 -22.63 42.61
N MET A 557 3.44 -21.45 42.24
CA MET A 557 4.10 -20.49 43.15
C MET A 557 3.11 -19.50 43.80
N ASP A 558 1.83 -19.53 43.43
CA ASP A 558 0.76 -18.75 44.09
C ASP A 558 0.51 -19.15 45.56
N ALA A 559 1.29 -20.08 46.12
CA ALA A 559 1.23 -20.49 47.53
C ALA A 559 2.41 -20.01 48.40
N VAL A 560 3.41 -19.30 47.84
CA VAL A 560 4.46 -18.63 48.64
C VAL A 560 4.69 -17.25 48.04
N GLY A 561 4.16 -16.23 48.72
CA GLY A 561 4.20 -14.84 48.28
C GLY A 561 5.60 -14.40 47.86
N ALA A 562 5.80 -14.23 46.55
CA ALA A 562 6.88 -13.40 46.04
C ALA A 562 6.55 -11.96 46.44
N ALA A 563 7.41 -11.35 47.26
CA ALA A 563 7.28 -9.95 47.61
C ALA A 563 7.20 -9.12 46.31
N PRO A 564 6.31 -8.11 46.24
CA PRO A 564 6.30 -7.16 45.14
C PRO A 564 7.71 -6.58 44.99
N LEU A 565 8.23 -6.51 43.77
CA LEU A 565 9.43 -5.72 43.50
C LEU A 565 9.08 -4.25 43.78
N GLU A 566 9.46 -3.74 44.96
CA GLU A 566 9.40 -2.31 45.25
C GLU A 566 10.45 -1.60 44.39
N TYR A 567 9.97 -0.81 43.43
CA TYR A 567 10.79 0.05 42.61
C TYR A 567 11.03 1.37 43.34
N ILE A 568 12.28 1.66 43.71
CA ILE A 568 12.68 3.04 44.01
C ILE A 568 12.86 3.73 42.66
N ILE A 569 11.86 4.52 42.29
CA ILE A 569 11.85 5.39 41.12
C ILE A 569 12.75 6.60 41.44
N ASN A 570 13.85 6.77 40.70
CA ASN A 570 14.52 8.08 40.67
C ASN A 570 13.63 9.08 39.95
N SER A 571 13.72 10.37 40.30
CA SER A 571 12.84 11.49 39.88
C SER A 571 12.56 11.65 38.38
N ASP A 572 13.23 10.87 37.53
CA ASP A 572 13.26 11.03 36.08
C ASP A 572 12.67 9.82 35.32
N GLY A 573 12.17 8.78 36.02
CA GLY A 573 11.33 7.72 35.45
C GLY A 573 11.94 6.74 34.44
N GLN A 574 13.17 6.95 33.93
CA GLN A 574 13.75 6.12 32.87
C GLN A 574 14.83 5.14 33.33
N LEU A 575 14.73 3.87 32.90
CA LEU A 575 15.83 2.91 32.88
C LEU A 575 16.70 3.18 31.64
N THR A 576 17.80 3.93 31.81
CA THR A 576 18.82 4.10 30.77
C THR A 576 19.85 2.98 30.85
N LEU A 577 20.25 2.34 29.72
CA LEU A 577 21.29 1.29 29.68
C LEU A 577 22.73 1.82 29.91
N PHE A 578 22.86 3.01 30.53
CA PHE A 578 24.12 3.73 30.73
C PHE A 578 24.50 3.88 32.20
#